data_AF-A0A4Q3WD30-F1
#
_entry.id   AF-A0A4Q3WD30-F1
#
_cell.length_a   1.000
_cell.length_b   1.000
_cell.length_c   1.000
_cell.angle_alpha   90.00
_cell.angle_beta   90.00
_cell.angle_gamma   90.00
#
_symmetry.space_group_name_H-M   'P 1'
#
loop_
_entity.id
_entity.type
_entity.pdbx_description
1 polymer ?
#
loop_
_entity_poly.entity_id
_entity_poly.type
_entity_poly.pdbx_seq_one_letter_code
_entity_poly.pdbx_strand_id
1 'polypeptide(L)'
;MTSFQFDIGNRARTTGRLLGKVRTELLRALAEQKADAPFTQQELAQKLDLQRSLINKQLAGESNMTLRALADFAWAMDLEISFELKKQVQAAGQNEAAITSTVGHSPMRFINGGAKAATPPLALLSDVTKPD
;
A
#
# COMPACT_ATOMS: atom_id res chain seq x y z
N MET A 1 0.39 22.61 16.31
CA MET A 1 0.92 21.22 16.23
C MET A 1 1.04 20.87 14.76
N THR A 2 2.25 20.54 14.30
CA THR A 2 2.47 20.04 12.94
C THR A 2 2.13 18.57 12.91
N SER A 3 1.03 18.19 12.25
CA SER A 3 0.75 16.79 11.94
C SER A 3 1.55 16.39 10.69
N PHE A 4 2.30 15.30 10.78
CA PHE A 4 3.01 14.72 9.64
C PHE A 4 2.06 13.77 8.92
N GLN A 5 1.75 14.06 7.66
CA GLN A 5 0.91 13.21 6.83
C GLN A 5 1.84 12.34 5.99
N PHE A 6 2.06 11.10 6.45
CA PHE A 6 2.81 10.13 5.66
C PHE A 6 1.95 9.68 4.49
N ASP A 7 2.41 10.00 3.26
CA ASP A 7 1.81 9.46 2.04
C ASP A 7 2.19 7.97 1.91
N ILE A 8 1.40 7.14 2.58
CA ILE A 8 1.47 5.69 2.44
C ILE A 8 0.44 5.33 1.39
N GLY A 9 0.90 4.92 0.20
CA GLY A 9 0.02 4.55 -0.91
C GLY A 9 -1.02 3.49 -0.52
N ASN A 10 -2.18 3.52 -1.19
CA ASN A 10 -3.34 2.68 -0.86
C ASN A 10 -2.98 1.19 -0.68
N ARG A 11 -2.19 0.65 -1.62
CA ARG A 11 -1.70 -0.74 -1.57
C ARG A 11 -0.94 -1.04 -0.27
N ALA A 12 0.00 -0.19 0.11
CA ALA A 12 0.81 -0.39 1.32
C ALA A 12 -0.05 -0.31 2.58
N ARG A 13 -1.06 0.57 2.61
CA ARG A 13 -2.02 0.66 3.71
C ARG A 13 -2.86 -0.61 3.83
N THR A 14 -3.44 -1.10 2.73
CA THR A 14 -4.26 -2.33 2.74
C THR A 14 -3.43 -3.54 3.21
N THR A 15 -2.23 -3.70 2.67
CA THR A 15 -1.31 -4.78 3.08
C THR A 15 -0.93 -4.67 4.55
N GLY A 16 -0.55 -3.48 5.02
CA GLY A 16 -0.16 -3.26 6.41
C GLY A 16 -1.31 -3.52 7.39
N ARG A 17 -2.55 -3.14 7.05
CA ARG A 17 -3.74 -3.45 7.85
C ARG A 17 -3.95 -4.95 7.98
N LEU A 18 -3.82 -5.72 6.89
CA LEU A 18 -3.95 -7.18 6.92
C LEU A 18 -2.85 -7.81 7.79
N LEU A 19 -1.60 -7.43 7.55
CA LEU A 19 -0.47 -7.99 8.29
C LEU A 19 -0.57 -7.67 9.80
N GLY A 20 -0.99 -6.46 10.14
CA GLY A 20 -1.24 -6.06 11.53
C GLY A 20 -2.33 -6.90 12.18
N LYS A 21 -3.45 -7.17 11.50
CA LYS A 21 -4.52 -8.04 12.01
C LYS A 21 -4.02 -9.46 12.26
N VAL A 22 -3.36 -10.06 11.28
CA VAL A 22 -2.80 -11.42 11.41
C VAL A 22 -1.84 -11.51 12.58
N ARG A 23 -0.96 -10.52 12.74
CA ARG A 23 -0.02 -10.44 13.86
C ARG A 23 -0.72 -10.36 15.21
N THR A 24 -1.74 -9.51 15.33
CA THR A 24 -2.50 -9.36 16.58
C THR A 24 -3.19 -10.66 16.97
N GLU A 25 -3.84 -11.33 16.00
CA GLU A 25 -4.49 -12.63 16.24
C GLU A 25 -3.46 -13.69 16.66
N LEU A 26 -2.30 -13.74 16.00
CA LEU A 26 -1.27 -14.72 16.34
C LEU A 26 -0.64 -14.48 17.72
N LEU A 27 -0.41 -13.21 18.09
CA LEU A 27 0.06 -12.87 19.44
C LEU A 27 -0.99 -13.17 20.51
N ARG A 28 -2.27 -12.96 20.20
CA ARG A 28 -3.38 -13.31 21.08
C ARG A 28 -3.44 -14.82 21.29
N ALA A 29 -3.40 -15.61 20.22
CA ALA A 29 -3.39 -17.06 20.29
C ALA A 29 -2.21 -17.58 21.12
N LEU A 30 -1.01 -17.03 20.93
CA LEU A 30 0.16 -17.35 21.76
C LEU A 30 -0.02 -16.97 23.24
N ALA A 31 -0.74 -15.89 23.54
CA ALA A 31 -1.00 -15.48 24.91
C ALA A 31 -2.05 -16.38 25.59
N GLU A 32 -3.09 -16.77 24.86
CA GLU A 32 -4.13 -17.70 25.33
C GLU A 32 -3.50 -19.09 25.59
N GLN A 33 -2.70 -19.59 24.66
CA GLN A 33 -2.06 -20.90 24.82
C GLN A 33 -1.07 -20.94 25.99
N LYS A 34 -0.41 -19.81 26.30
CA LYS A 34 0.44 -19.67 27.50
C LYS A 34 -0.33 -19.75 28.82
N ALA A 35 -1.62 -19.41 28.81
CA ALA A 35 -2.46 -19.51 29.99
C ALA A 35 -2.87 -20.96 30.24
N ASP A 36 -3.14 -21.73 29.18
CA ASP A 36 -3.61 -23.12 29.26
C ASP A 36 -2.46 -24.14 29.37
N ALA A 37 -1.30 -23.84 28.79
CA ALA A 37 -0.10 -24.68 28.82
C ALA A 37 1.16 -23.80 28.86
N PRO A 38 2.33 -24.28 29.32
CA PRO A 38 3.58 -23.53 29.25
C PRO A 38 4.15 -23.42 27.82
N PHE A 39 3.31 -23.16 26.81
CA PHE A 39 3.74 -23.06 25.43
C PHE A 39 4.49 -21.75 25.18
N THR A 40 5.82 -21.82 25.16
CA THR A 40 6.68 -20.64 24.99
C THR A 40 7.17 -20.48 23.55
N GLN A 41 7.62 -19.27 23.19
CA GLN A 41 8.28 -19.02 21.90
C GLN A 41 9.53 -19.90 21.70
N GLN A 42 10.17 -20.34 22.79
CA GLN A 42 11.29 -21.27 22.76
C GLN A 42 10.82 -22.67 22.32
N GLU A 43 9.67 -23.13 22.82
CA GLU A 43 9.08 -24.40 22.41
C GLU A 43 8.58 -24.36 20.97
N LEU A 44 8.02 -23.23 20.54
CA LEU A 44 7.68 -22.99 19.15
C LEU A 44 8.92 -23.11 18.23
N ALA A 45 10.04 -22.50 18.66
CA ALA A 45 11.32 -22.60 17.95
C ALA A 45 11.82 -24.05 17.86
N GLN A 46 11.72 -24.80 18.94
CA GLN A 46 12.12 -26.21 18.99
C GLN A 46 11.23 -27.10 18.12
N LYS A 47 9.90 -26.90 18.15
CA LYS A 47 8.95 -27.66 17.32
C LYS A 47 9.16 -27.46 15.83
N LEU A 48 9.52 -26.24 15.43
CA LEU A 48 9.69 -25.88 14.03
C LEU A 48 11.13 -26.04 13.52
N ASP A 49 12.07 -26.42 14.39
CA ASP A 49 13.51 -26.42 14.08
C ASP A 49 14.00 -25.07 13.52
N LEU A 50 13.50 -23.97 14.11
CA LEU A 50 13.80 -22.61 13.69
C LEU A 50 14.53 -21.85 14.79
N GLN A 51 15.32 -20.84 14.39
CA GLN A 51 15.94 -19.95 15.37
C GLN A 51 14.91 -19.05 16.05
N ARG A 52 14.92 -19.00 17.38
CA ARG A 52 14.06 -18.09 18.18
C ARG A 52 14.16 -16.63 17.74
N SER A 53 15.35 -16.17 17.32
CA SER A 53 15.54 -14.80 16.83
C SER A 53 14.72 -14.52 15.57
N LEU A 54 14.65 -15.49 14.65
CA LEU A 54 13.87 -15.38 13.42
C LEU A 54 12.36 -15.30 13.74
N ILE A 55 11.88 -16.16 14.64
CA ILE A 55 10.50 -16.12 15.12
C ILE A 55 10.20 -14.75 15.76
N ASN A 56 11.06 -14.27 16.65
CA ASN A 56 10.87 -12.97 17.29
C ASN A 56 10.81 -11.82 16.28
N LYS A 57 11.67 -11.82 15.24
CA LYS A 57 11.63 -10.81 14.17
C LYS A 57 10.34 -10.87 13.37
N GLN A 58 9.81 -12.07 13.11
CA GLN A 58 8.54 -12.25 12.41
C GLN A 58 7.35 -11.78 13.27
N LEU A 59 7.35 -12.11 14.56
CA LEU A 59 6.34 -11.67 15.52
C LEU A 59 6.43 -10.17 15.82
N ALA A 60 7.62 -9.58 15.77
CA ALA A 60 7.82 -8.13 15.93
C ALA A 60 7.41 -7.34 14.68
N GLY A 61 7.27 -7.99 13.51
CA GLY A 61 7.04 -7.32 12.24
C GLY A 61 8.31 -6.69 11.64
N GLU A 62 9.47 -7.01 12.18
CA GLU A 62 10.78 -6.60 11.65
C GLU A 62 11.19 -7.38 10.39
N SER A 63 10.48 -8.48 10.12
CA SER A 63 10.68 -9.30 8.92
C SER A 63 9.34 -9.67 8.30
N ASN A 64 9.35 -9.86 6.98
CA ASN A 64 8.17 -10.31 6.25
C ASN A 64 7.78 -11.72 6.71
N MET A 65 6.53 -11.87 7.11
CA MET A 65 5.95 -13.17 7.42
C MET A 65 5.35 -13.76 6.14
N THR A 66 5.71 -15.01 5.84
CA THR A 66 5.13 -15.73 4.70
C THR A 66 3.90 -16.53 5.15
N LEU A 67 3.02 -16.86 4.21
CA LEU A 67 1.89 -17.76 4.49
C LEU A 67 2.36 -19.14 4.97
N ARG A 68 3.54 -19.59 4.53
CA ARG A 68 4.16 -20.83 5.01
C ARG A 68 4.47 -20.72 6.51
N ALA A 69 5.20 -19.67 6.92
CA ALA A 69 5.52 -19.46 8.33
C ALA A 69 4.24 -19.35 9.19
N LEU A 70 3.19 -18.70 8.67
CA LEU A 70 1.90 -18.62 9.35
C LEU A 70 1.27 -20.02 9.54
N ALA A 71 1.30 -20.86 8.51
CA ALA A 71 0.80 -22.24 8.59
C ALA A 71 1.61 -23.08 9.57
N ASP A 72 2.94 -22.95 9.56
CA ASP A 72 3.85 -23.64 10.48
C ASP A 72 3.54 -23.25 11.94
N PHE A 73 3.30 -21.96 12.20
CA PHE A 73 2.92 -21.48 13.53
C PHE A 73 1.58 -22.05 13.98
N ALA A 74 0.57 -22.05 13.12
CA ALA A 74 -0.74 -22.62 13.46
C ALA A 74 -0.64 -24.13 13.74
N TRP A 75 0.09 -24.88 12.91
CA TRP A 75 0.35 -26.29 13.15
C TRP A 75 1.06 -26.52 14.49
N ALA A 76 2.09 -25.73 14.81
CA ALA A 76 2.83 -25.90 16.05
C ALA A 76 2.00 -25.56 17.30
N MET A 77 1.03 -24.65 17.16
CA MET A 77 0.07 -24.26 18.21
C MET A 77 -1.19 -25.14 18.25
N ASP A 78 -1.33 -26.11 17.35
CA ASP A 78 -2.56 -26.93 17.20
C ASP A 78 -3.82 -26.08 16.93
N LEU A 79 -3.66 -25.08 16.07
CA LEU A 79 -4.72 -24.14 15.68
C LEU A 79 -5.11 -24.31 14.21
N GLU A 80 -6.37 -24.03 13.92
CA GLU A 80 -6.90 -24.00 12.56
C GLU A 80 -6.94 -22.56 12.02
N ILE A 81 -6.36 -22.32 10.84
CA ILE A 81 -6.44 -21.03 10.15
C ILE A 81 -7.66 -21.03 9.25
N SER A 82 -8.58 -20.09 9.48
CA SER A 82 -9.65 -19.77 8.53
C SER A 82 -9.35 -18.44 7.82
N PHE A 83 -9.49 -18.41 6.50
CA PHE A 83 -9.29 -17.20 5.69
C PHE A 83 -10.47 -16.99 4.74
N GLU A 84 -11.02 -15.77 4.74
CA GLU A 84 -12.14 -15.39 3.89
C GLU A 84 -11.84 -14.05 3.22
N LEU A 85 -12.01 -13.97 1.90
CA LEU A 85 -11.93 -12.71 1.17
C LEU A 85 -13.32 -12.10 1.07
N LYS A 86 -13.51 -10.93 1.69
CA LYS A 86 -14.73 -10.14 1.57
C LYS A 86 -14.52 -8.96 0.64
N LYS A 87 -15.56 -8.61 -0.13
CA LYS A 87 -15.58 -7.35 -0.86
C LYS A 87 -15.58 -6.20 0.16
N GLN A 88 -14.66 -5.26 0.00
CA GLN A 88 -14.61 -4.04 0.81
C GLN A 88 -15.88 -3.23 0.51
N VAL A 89 -16.84 -3.24 1.44
CA VAL A 89 -18.00 -2.34 1.41
C VAL A 89 -17.58 -1.07 2.13
N GLN A 90 -17.31 0.00 1.38
CA GLN A 90 -17.09 1.31 1.97
C GLN A 90 -18.43 1.80 2.54
N ALA A 91 -18.59 1.72 3.85
CA ALA A 91 -19.75 2.29 4.53
C ALA A 91 -19.53 3.79 4.71
N ALA A 92 -20.54 4.61 4.38
CA ALA A 92 -20.50 6.05 4.62
C ALA A 92 -20.26 6.35 6.11
N GLY A 93 -19.30 7.24 6.41
CA GLY A 93 -18.93 7.61 7.78
C GLY A 93 -17.62 6.98 8.30
N GLN A 94 -16.93 6.18 7.50
CA GLN A 94 -15.53 5.82 7.81
C GLN A 94 -14.60 6.92 7.31
N ASN A 95 -13.64 7.36 8.15
CA ASN A 95 -12.53 8.25 7.75
C ASN A 95 -11.51 7.49 6.87
N GLU A 96 -11.98 6.81 5.84
CA GLU A 96 -11.15 6.39 4.73
C GLU A 96 -11.29 7.45 3.64
N ALA A 97 -10.33 8.37 3.58
CA ALA A 97 -10.22 9.22 2.40
C ALA A 97 -9.99 8.28 1.21
N ALA A 98 -10.96 8.21 0.31
CA ALA A 98 -10.80 7.57 -0.98
C ALA A 98 -9.69 8.33 -1.72
N ILE A 99 -8.44 7.87 -1.60
CA ILE A 99 -7.33 8.43 -2.35
C ILE A 99 -7.44 7.88 -3.77
N THR A 100 -8.36 8.43 -4.54
CA THR A 100 -8.11 8.53 -5.98
C THR A 100 -6.83 9.35 -6.10
N SER A 101 -5.85 8.85 -6.83
CA SER A 101 -4.66 9.61 -7.15
C SER A 101 -5.05 10.79 -8.02
N THR A 102 -5.51 11.90 -7.43
CA THR A 102 -5.42 13.21 -8.06
C THR A 102 -3.95 13.63 -8.02
N VAL A 103 -3.14 12.98 -8.87
CA VAL A 103 -2.13 13.76 -9.58
C VAL A 103 -2.95 14.81 -10.31
N GLY A 104 -2.89 16.04 -9.83
CA GLY A 104 -3.59 17.15 -10.46
C GLY A 104 -3.31 17.11 -11.96
N HIS A 105 -4.35 16.97 -12.76
CA HIS A 105 -4.27 17.30 -14.18
C HIS A 105 -4.02 18.81 -14.26
N SER A 106 -2.76 19.24 -14.13
CA SER A 106 -2.35 20.52 -14.70
C SER A 106 -2.51 20.37 -16.22
N PRO A 107 -3.28 21.23 -16.90
CA PRO A 107 -3.34 21.17 -18.37
C PRO A 107 -1.92 21.35 -18.90
N MET A 108 -1.50 20.40 -19.73
CA MET A 108 -0.19 20.35 -20.38
C MET A 108 0.08 21.67 -21.11
N ARG A 109 0.98 22.50 -20.57
CA ARG A 109 1.36 23.76 -21.18
C ARG A 109 2.45 23.47 -22.22
N PHE A 110 2.08 23.46 -23.50
CA PHE A 110 3.04 23.39 -24.59
C PHE A 110 3.87 24.68 -24.64
N ILE A 111 5.17 24.57 -24.37
CA ILE A 111 6.14 25.63 -24.62
C ILE A 111 6.61 25.44 -26.05
N ASN A 112 5.99 26.18 -26.98
CA ASN A 112 6.33 26.11 -28.40
C ASN A 112 7.69 26.81 -28.61
N GLY A 113 8.77 26.04 -28.64
CA GLY A 113 10.13 26.50 -28.88
C GLY A 113 10.61 26.05 -30.26
N GLY A 114 10.55 26.95 -31.24
CA GLY A 114 11.03 26.67 -32.59
C GLY A 114 11.00 27.91 -33.47
N ALA A 115 12.01 28.76 -33.34
CA ALA A 115 12.25 29.87 -34.24
C ALA A 115 12.60 29.37 -35.66
N LYS A 116 11.91 29.89 -36.68
CA LYS A 116 12.54 30.23 -37.96
C LYS A 116 11.97 31.53 -38.50
N ALA A 117 12.90 32.47 -38.70
CA ALA A 117 12.72 33.76 -39.33
C ALA A 117 12.39 33.62 -40.82
N ALA A 118 11.56 34.53 -41.33
CA ALA A 118 11.78 35.23 -42.60
C ALA A 118 10.72 36.33 -42.80
N THR A 119 11.10 37.58 -42.56
CA THR A 119 10.56 38.74 -43.28
C THR A 119 11.79 39.59 -43.58
N PRO A 120 12.01 40.01 -44.85
CA PRO A 120 11.51 41.32 -45.27
C PRO A 120 11.19 41.35 -46.81
N PRO A 121 11.09 42.50 -47.50
CA PRO A 121 9.86 43.29 -47.64
C PRO A 121 9.51 43.70 -49.10
N LEU A 122 8.44 44.49 -49.24
CA LEU A 122 8.26 45.60 -50.20
C LEU A 122 7.53 45.35 -51.55
N ALA A 123 6.25 45.74 -51.52
CA ALA A 123 5.54 46.64 -52.44
C ALA A 123 5.07 46.19 -53.86
N LEU A 124 3.87 46.73 -54.15
CA LEU A 124 3.33 47.29 -55.41
C LEU A 124 2.13 46.57 -56.05
N LEU A 125 1.04 47.36 -56.13
CA LEU A 125 -0.05 47.41 -57.12
C LEU A 125 -1.03 46.24 -57.15
N SER A 126 -2.31 46.38 -57.45
CA SER A 126 -3.30 47.47 -57.56
C SER A 126 -4.59 46.78 -58.02
N ASP A 127 -5.72 47.52 -58.03
CA ASP A 127 -6.93 47.23 -58.80
C ASP A 127 -7.91 46.14 -58.31
N VAL A 128 -9.23 46.27 -58.47
CA VAL A 128 -10.16 47.38 -58.68
C VAL A 128 -11.59 46.78 -58.61
N THR A 129 -12.54 47.58 -58.11
CA THR A 129 -14.01 47.54 -58.33
C THR A 129 -14.92 46.37 -57.88
N LYS A 130 -15.98 46.84 -57.18
CA LYS A 130 -17.36 46.34 -56.99
C LYS A 130 -18.00 45.72 -58.25
N PRO A 131 -18.98 44.80 -58.14
CA PRO A 131 -20.43 45.13 -58.09
C PRO A 131 -21.20 44.19 -57.11
N ASP A 132 -22.45 44.36 -56.66
CA ASP A 132 -23.59 45.25 -56.92
C ASP A 132 -24.13 45.76 -55.56
#